data_AF-A0A431L947-F1
#
_entry.id   AF-A0A431L947-F1
#
_cell.length_a   1.000
_cell.length_b   1.000
_cell.length_c   1.000
_cell.angle_alpha   90.00
_cell.angle_beta   90.00
_cell.angle_gamma   90.00
#
_symmetry.space_group_name_H-M   'P 1'
#
loop_
_entity.id
_entity.type
_entity.pdbx_description
1 polymer ?
#
loop_
_entity_poly.entity_id
_entity_poly.type
_entity_poly.pdbx_seq_one_letter_code
_entity_poly.pdbx_strand_id
1 'polypeptide(L)'
;MASLERRRKLTLDEVNIYWHKLKEGTERANLHKLCNAIRTIDLALAEDSPALCRRLTAKGWSRIRDDCFDYLISSFPGHFIIYDDESKTPVEPGVDWPESGTLEFYPEGVKRREDAYQSQLERIHKDVVVRYRWCFAEGRQNTTPQDFAAFRDGLEQPNTEEAENARNLMEQLYEACAEEAVKLKKIAHRQWWQLHYEADACADRRHKNALRQQMINLELLWGKSTAQ
;
A
#
# COMPACT_ATOMS: atom_id res chain seq x y z
N MET A 1 -4.26 -27.14 24.06
CA MET A 1 -5.00 -27.34 22.79
C MET A 1 -4.57 -26.43 21.63
N ALA A 2 -3.50 -25.62 21.75
CA ALA A 2 -3.20 -24.52 20.82
C ALA A 2 -2.13 -24.80 19.74
N SER A 3 -1.67 -26.05 19.55
CA SER A 3 -0.60 -26.37 18.58
C SER A 3 -1.07 -27.11 17.32
N LEU A 4 -2.31 -27.62 17.29
CA LEU A 4 -2.82 -28.49 16.21
C LEU A 4 -3.54 -27.75 15.08
N GLU A 5 -3.99 -26.52 15.27
CA GLU A 5 -4.48 -25.67 14.16
C GLU A 5 -3.34 -25.14 13.27
N ARG A 6 -2.08 -25.37 13.64
CA ARG A 6 -0.91 -24.69 13.07
C ARG A 6 -0.63 -24.92 11.58
N ARG A 7 -1.24 -25.88 10.87
CA ARG A 7 -0.88 -26.15 9.44
C ARG A 7 -1.96 -26.84 8.62
N ARG A 8 -3.21 -26.37 8.63
CA ARG A 8 -4.16 -26.85 7.61
C ARG A 8 -3.82 -26.19 6.27
N LYS A 9 -3.22 -26.96 5.37
CA LYS A 9 -3.22 -26.65 3.93
C LYS A 9 -4.70 -26.57 3.53
N LEU A 10 -5.14 -25.40 3.09
CA LEU A 10 -6.48 -25.24 2.54
C LEU A 10 -6.50 -25.91 1.16
N THR A 11 -7.54 -26.68 0.89
CA THR A 11 -7.86 -27.13 -0.47
C THR A 11 -8.54 -26.01 -1.25
N LEU A 12 -8.56 -26.07 -2.58
CA LEU A 12 -9.25 -25.07 -3.41
C LEU A 12 -10.74 -24.94 -3.02
N ASP A 13 -11.42 -26.04 -2.72
CA ASP A 13 -12.82 -26.01 -2.27
C ASP A 13 -12.98 -25.26 -0.93
N GLU A 14 -12.07 -25.49 0.03
CA GLU A 14 -12.07 -24.77 1.31
C GLU A 14 -11.75 -23.28 1.12
N VAL A 15 -10.85 -22.94 0.18
CA VAL A 15 -10.57 -21.55 -0.18
C VAL A 15 -11.81 -20.86 -0.75
N ASN A 16 -12.52 -21.51 -1.68
CA ASN A 16 -13.73 -20.95 -2.25
C ASN A 16 -14.83 -20.72 -1.19
N ILE A 17 -15.03 -21.70 -0.31
CA ILE A 17 -15.98 -21.57 0.82
C ILE A 17 -15.56 -20.42 1.74
N TYR A 18 -14.27 -20.32 2.07
CA TYR A 18 -13.76 -19.26 2.93
C TYR A 18 -13.95 -17.87 2.31
N TRP A 19 -13.64 -17.71 1.03
CA TRP A 19 -13.85 -16.47 0.28
C TRP A 19 -15.31 -16.03 0.26
N HIS A 20 -16.25 -16.96 0.00
CA HIS A 20 -17.68 -16.66 0.07
C HIS A 20 -18.11 -16.17 1.45
N LYS A 21 -17.64 -16.82 2.53
CA LYS A 21 -17.96 -16.41 3.90
C LYS A 21 -17.39 -15.03 4.26
N LEU A 22 -16.20 -14.69 3.73
CA LEU A 22 -15.64 -13.35 3.89
C LEU A 22 -16.51 -12.30 3.18
N LYS A 23 -16.95 -12.57 1.95
CA LYS A 23 -17.83 -11.66 1.19
C LYS A 23 -19.20 -11.48 1.83
N GLU A 24 -19.75 -12.54 2.41
CA GLU A 24 -21.03 -12.51 3.11
C GLU A 24 -20.93 -11.92 4.53
N GLY A 25 -19.72 -11.59 5.01
CA GLY A 25 -19.50 -11.08 6.36
C GLY A 25 -19.73 -12.11 7.48
N THR A 26 -19.89 -13.40 7.14
CA THR A 26 -20.19 -14.47 8.10
C THR A 26 -18.93 -15.01 8.79
N GLU A 27 -17.75 -14.72 8.25
CA GLU A 27 -16.46 -15.04 8.86
C GLU A 27 -15.54 -13.82 8.86
N ARG A 28 -14.78 -13.61 9.94
CA ARG A 28 -13.78 -12.54 10.00
C ARG A 28 -12.50 -12.94 9.25
N ALA A 29 -11.83 -11.95 8.67
CA ALA A 29 -10.51 -12.14 8.07
C ALA A 29 -9.55 -12.79 9.09
N ASN A 30 -8.83 -13.82 8.65
CA ASN A 30 -7.84 -14.53 9.45
C ASN A 30 -6.53 -14.60 8.65
N LEU A 31 -5.47 -14.04 9.23
CA LEU A 31 -4.18 -13.87 8.58
C LEU A 31 -3.66 -15.18 7.96
N HIS A 32 -3.58 -16.24 8.76
CA HIS A 32 -3.04 -17.51 8.30
C HIS A 32 -3.91 -18.18 7.23
N LYS A 33 -5.25 -18.06 7.32
CA LYS A 33 -6.14 -18.58 6.29
C LYS A 33 -6.00 -17.83 4.97
N LEU A 34 -5.93 -16.49 5.00
CA LEU A 34 -5.74 -15.67 3.80
C LEU A 34 -4.39 -15.95 3.13
N CYS A 35 -3.30 -15.96 3.92
CA CYS A 35 -1.97 -16.33 3.43
C CYS A 35 -1.95 -17.70 2.75
N ASN A 36 -2.55 -18.71 3.39
CA ASN A 36 -2.64 -20.05 2.82
C ASN A 36 -3.57 -20.11 1.60
N ALA A 37 -4.66 -19.36 1.58
CA ALA A 37 -5.58 -19.27 0.45
C ALA A 37 -4.89 -18.71 -0.80
N ILE A 38 -4.21 -17.55 -0.67
CA ILE A 38 -3.45 -16.93 -1.75
C ILE A 38 -2.40 -17.92 -2.28
N ARG A 39 -1.59 -18.50 -1.39
CA ARG A 39 -0.57 -19.48 -1.77
C ARG A 39 -1.15 -20.71 -2.49
N THR A 40 -2.30 -21.19 -2.05
CA THR A 40 -2.95 -22.37 -2.65
C THR A 40 -3.44 -22.06 -4.06
N ILE A 41 -4.00 -20.86 -4.28
CA ILE A 41 -4.44 -20.42 -5.60
C ILE A 41 -3.23 -20.17 -6.51
N ASP A 42 -2.19 -19.48 -6.02
CA ASP A 42 -0.97 -19.18 -6.80
C ASP A 42 -0.30 -20.48 -7.29
N LEU A 43 -0.18 -21.49 -6.42
CA LEU A 43 0.34 -22.81 -6.80
C LEU A 43 -0.55 -23.51 -7.83
N ALA A 44 -1.86 -23.48 -7.64
CA ALA A 44 -2.78 -24.13 -8.56
C ALA A 44 -2.78 -23.49 -9.96
N LEU A 45 -2.70 -22.15 -10.02
CA LEU A 45 -2.59 -21.37 -11.26
C LEU A 45 -1.25 -21.61 -11.96
N ALA A 46 -0.15 -21.73 -11.21
CA ALA A 46 1.17 -22.00 -11.79
C ALA A 46 1.30 -23.42 -12.36
N GLU A 47 0.64 -24.41 -11.75
CA GLU A 47 0.69 -25.82 -12.18
C GLU A 47 -0.34 -26.16 -13.27
N ASP A 48 -1.13 -25.18 -13.76
CA ASP A 48 -2.29 -25.41 -14.64
C ASP A 48 -3.17 -26.57 -14.14
N SER A 49 -3.38 -26.61 -12.82
CA SER A 49 -3.91 -27.81 -12.16
C SER A 49 -5.30 -28.18 -12.69
N PRO A 50 -5.55 -29.44 -13.08
CA PRO A 50 -6.87 -29.88 -13.54
C PRO A 50 -7.97 -29.75 -12.46
N ALA A 51 -7.59 -29.53 -11.19
CA ALA A 51 -8.50 -29.18 -10.11
C ALA A 51 -9.14 -27.79 -10.28
N LEU A 52 -8.47 -26.83 -10.93
CA LEU A 52 -9.02 -25.51 -11.24
C LEU A 52 -10.26 -25.64 -12.12
N CYS A 53 -10.20 -26.51 -13.14
CA CYS A 53 -11.19 -26.65 -14.21
C CYS A 53 -12.56 -27.23 -13.77
N ARG A 54 -12.71 -27.72 -12.55
CA ARG A 54 -13.93 -28.43 -12.13
C ARG A 54 -15.11 -27.52 -11.78
N ARG A 55 -14.87 -26.25 -11.40
CA ARG A 55 -15.92 -25.35 -10.90
C ARG A 55 -15.79 -23.89 -11.35
N LEU A 56 -14.58 -23.39 -11.52
CA LEU A 56 -14.29 -22.01 -11.89
C LEU A 56 -13.25 -21.96 -13.00
N THR A 57 -13.28 -20.91 -13.81
CA THR A 57 -12.21 -20.67 -14.80
C THR A 57 -10.95 -20.15 -14.10
N ALA A 58 -9.78 -20.25 -14.73
CA ALA A 58 -8.54 -19.66 -14.22
C ALA A 58 -8.68 -18.15 -13.91
N LYS A 59 -9.45 -17.43 -14.73
CA LYS A 59 -9.82 -16.03 -14.49
C LYS A 59 -10.66 -15.84 -13.23
N GLY A 60 -11.59 -16.76 -12.96
CA GLY A 60 -12.37 -16.77 -11.72
C GLY A 60 -11.48 -16.96 -10.48
N TRP A 61 -10.54 -17.89 -10.53
CA TRP A 61 -9.57 -18.11 -9.46
C TRP A 61 -8.62 -16.92 -9.26
N SER A 62 -8.17 -16.29 -10.35
CA SER A 62 -7.36 -15.06 -10.27
C SER A 62 -8.11 -13.96 -9.51
N ARG A 63 -9.40 -13.78 -9.80
CA ARG A 63 -10.24 -12.81 -9.08
C ARG A 63 -10.38 -13.13 -7.59
N ILE A 64 -10.59 -14.41 -7.24
CA ILE A 64 -10.66 -14.82 -5.82
C ILE A 64 -9.34 -14.52 -5.12
N ARG A 65 -8.21 -14.78 -5.79
CA ARG A 65 -6.87 -14.50 -5.27
C ARG A 65 -6.68 -13.02 -5.03
N ASP A 66 -7.06 -12.17 -5.98
CA ASP A 66 -6.97 -10.72 -5.87
C ASP A 66 -7.85 -10.19 -4.73
N ASP A 67 -9.11 -10.66 -4.62
CA ASP A 67 -9.99 -10.32 -3.48
C ASP A 67 -9.35 -10.76 -2.14
N CYS A 68 -8.76 -11.96 -2.07
CA CYS A 68 -8.07 -12.42 -0.86
C CYS A 68 -6.85 -11.55 -0.52
N PHE A 69 -6.13 -11.05 -1.53
CA PHE A 69 -5.03 -10.12 -1.35
C PHE A 69 -5.54 -8.77 -0.80
N ASP A 70 -6.63 -8.23 -1.35
CA ASP A 70 -7.27 -7.02 -0.82
C ASP A 70 -7.66 -7.17 0.65
N TYR A 71 -8.24 -8.31 1.04
CA TYR A 71 -8.54 -8.60 2.45
C TYR A 71 -7.27 -8.68 3.31
N LEU A 72 -6.20 -9.29 2.81
CA LEU A 72 -4.94 -9.40 3.54
C LEU A 72 -4.34 -8.02 3.84
N ILE A 73 -4.19 -7.19 2.81
CA ILE A 73 -3.50 -5.91 2.91
C ILE A 73 -4.33 -4.81 3.59
N SER A 74 -5.66 -4.98 3.65
CA SER A 74 -6.56 -4.04 4.33
C SER A 74 -6.89 -4.43 5.78
N SER A 75 -6.77 -5.72 6.14
CA SER A 75 -7.24 -6.21 7.46
C SER A 75 -6.12 -6.45 8.48
N PHE A 76 -4.86 -6.46 8.05
CA PHE A 76 -3.73 -6.76 8.92
C PHE A 76 -2.64 -5.69 8.80
N PRO A 77 -1.93 -5.39 9.91
CA PRO A 77 -0.76 -4.53 9.83
C PRO A 77 0.34 -5.21 9.02
N GLY A 78 1.12 -4.41 8.29
CA GLY A 78 2.19 -4.91 7.46
C GLY A 78 3.05 -3.81 6.87
N HIS A 79 4.19 -4.24 6.34
CA HIS A 79 5.08 -3.38 5.57
C HIS A 79 4.77 -3.56 4.08
N PHE A 80 4.76 -2.48 3.31
CA PHE A 80 4.55 -2.54 1.86
C PHE A 80 5.67 -1.85 1.09
N ILE A 81 5.92 -2.37 -0.09
CA ILE A 81 6.91 -1.88 -1.05
C ILE A 81 6.23 -1.77 -2.41
N ILE A 82 6.49 -0.69 -3.13
CA ILE A 82 5.97 -0.45 -4.48
C ILE A 82 7.10 -0.60 -5.48
N TYR A 83 6.84 -1.29 -6.58
CA TYR A 83 7.74 -1.41 -7.73
C TYR A 83 7.04 -0.86 -8.96
N ASP A 84 7.76 -0.07 -9.74
CA ASP A 84 7.34 0.32 -11.08
C ASP A 84 7.55 -0.86 -12.05
N ASP A 85 6.70 -1.01 -13.07
CA ASP A 85 6.78 -2.13 -14.01
C ASP A 85 8.10 -2.17 -14.80
N GLU A 86 8.68 -0.99 -15.04
CA GLU A 86 9.95 -0.86 -15.75
C GLU A 86 11.17 -1.10 -14.85
N SER A 87 10.98 -1.05 -13.53
CA SER A 87 12.08 -1.08 -12.57
C SER A 87 12.06 -2.29 -11.65
N LYS A 88 13.23 -2.92 -11.50
CA LYS A 88 13.44 -3.96 -10.49
C LYS A 88 13.73 -3.38 -9.11
N THR A 89 13.90 -2.07 -8.99
CA THR A 89 14.17 -1.40 -7.72
C THR A 89 12.89 -0.84 -7.13
N PRO A 90 12.72 -0.91 -5.81
CA PRO A 90 11.56 -0.33 -5.16
C PRO A 90 11.53 1.19 -5.36
N VAL A 91 10.34 1.75 -5.52
CA VAL A 91 10.12 3.19 -5.58
C VAL A 91 10.36 3.77 -4.19
N GLU A 92 11.25 4.75 -4.11
CA GLU A 92 11.58 5.39 -2.83
C GLU A 92 10.43 6.24 -2.31
N PRO A 93 10.15 6.22 -0.98
CA PRO A 93 9.16 7.11 -0.38
C PRO A 93 9.48 8.58 -0.68
N GLY A 94 8.51 9.31 -1.21
CA GLY A 94 8.64 10.74 -1.57
C GLY A 94 8.87 11.03 -3.05
N VAL A 95 9.04 9.99 -3.87
CA VAL A 95 8.90 10.03 -5.34
C VAL A 95 7.41 9.96 -5.71
N ASP A 96 7.05 10.32 -6.94
CA ASP A 96 5.67 10.21 -7.42
C ASP A 96 5.21 8.74 -7.44
N TRP A 97 3.93 8.52 -7.11
CA TRP A 97 3.32 7.20 -7.18
C TRP A 97 3.22 6.72 -8.64
N PRO A 98 3.64 5.49 -8.97
CA PRO A 98 3.68 5.02 -10.36
C PRO A 98 2.27 4.73 -10.90
N GLU A 99 2.05 4.96 -12.21
CA GLU A 99 0.76 4.72 -12.86
C GLU A 99 0.40 3.23 -12.94
N SER A 100 1.41 2.39 -13.16
CA SER A 100 1.32 0.93 -13.12
C SER A 100 2.48 0.36 -12.32
N GLY A 101 2.37 -0.88 -11.86
CA GLY A 101 3.38 -1.46 -10.99
C GLY A 101 2.86 -2.57 -10.11
N THR A 102 3.73 -3.06 -9.24
CA THR A 102 3.45 -4.15 -8.30
C THR A 102 3.55 -3.64 -6.86
N LEU A 103 2.54 -3.96 -6.06
CA LEU A 103 2.60 -3.82 -4.61
C LEU A 103 3.03 -5.15 -4.00
N GLU A 104 4.09 -5.10 -3.22
CA GLU A 104 4.57 -6.21 -2.39
C GLU A 104 4.24 -5.92 -0.92
N PHE A 105 3.61 -6.89 -0.26
CA PHE A 105 3.14 -6.76 1.11
C PHE A 105 3.73 -7.83 2.02
N TYR A 106 4.18 -7.39 3.19
CA TYR A 106 4.82 -8.18 4.24
C TYR A 106 3.97 -8.07 5.52
N PRO A 107 3.03 -9.01 5.74
CA PRO A 107 2.17 -8.97 6.91
C PRO A 107 2.96 -9.17 8.22
N GLU A 108 2.65 -8.36 9.23
CA GLU A 108 3.19 -8.55 10.57
C GLU A 108 2.65 -9.84 11.21
N GLY A 109 3.48 -10.52 12.00
CA GLY A 109 3.09 -11.76 12.68
C GLY A 109 3.29 -13.04 11.85
N VAL A 110 3.66 -12.93 10.58
CA VAL A 110 4.12 -14.06 9.77
C VAL A 110 5.64 -14.22 9.96
N LYS A 111 6.08 -15.37 10.47
CA LYS A 111 7.46 -15.57 10.98
C LYS A 111 8.52 -15.80 9.90
N ARG A 112 8.17 -15.84 8.61
CA ARG A 112 9.13 -16.13 7.53
C ARG A 112 9.34 -14.90 6.66
N ARG A 113 10.60 -14.58 6.41
CA ARG A 113 11.07 -13.50 5.54
C ARG A 113 10.70 -13.70 4.06
N GLU A 114 10.21 -14.90 3.70
CA GLU A 114 9.81 -15.31 2.35
C GLU A 114 8.30 -15.19 2.09
N ASP A 115 7.49 -14.85 3.09
CA ASP A 115 6.03 -14.74 2.93
C ASP A 115 5.66 -13.31 2.50
N ALA A 116 6.30 -12.83 1.42
CA ALA A 116 5.89 -11.63 0.72
C ALA A 116 4.75 -11.99 -0.26
N TYR A 117 3.73 -11.15 -0.30
CA TYR A 117 2.60 -11.32 -1.21
C TYR A 117 2.58 -10.17 -2.19
N GLN A 118 2.50 -10.47 -3.48
CA GLN A 118 2.60 -9.47 -4.54
C GLN A 118 1.33 -9.43 -5.36
N SER A 119 0.88 -8.23 -5.73
CA SER A 119 -0.17 -8.06 -6.73
C SER A 119 0.08 -6.83 -7.59
N GLN A 120 -0.38 -6.90 -8.84
CA GLN A 120 -0.36 -5.77 -9.74
C GLN A 120 -1.34 -4.70 -9.24
N LEU A 121 -0.94 -3.42 -9.27
CA LEU A 121 -1.74 -2.30 -8.78
C LEU A 121 -3.11 -2.23 -9.48
N GLU A 122 -3.17 -2.58 -10.77
CA GLU A 122 -4.42 -2.64 -11.55
C GLU A 122 -5.42 -3.70 -11.06
N ARG A 123 -4.97 -4.72 -10.32
CA ARG A 123 -5.80 -5.83 -9.82
C ARG A 123 -6.29 -5.62 -8.40
N ILE A 124 -5.66 -4.71 -7.67
CA ILE A 124 -6.02 -4.35 -6.30
C ILE A 124 -7.27 -3.47 -6.34
N HIS A 125 -8.15 -3.61 -5.35
CA HIS A 125 -9.30 -2.73 -5.25
C HIS A 125 -8.88 -1.25 -5.22
N LYS A 126 -9.51 -0.42 -6.06
CA LYS A 126 -9.14 1.00 -6.24
C LYS A 126 -9.06 1.78 -4.93
N ASP A 127 -10.02 1.58 -4.04
CA ASP A 127 -10.04 2.28 -2.73
C ASP A 127 -8.86 1.88 -1.85
N VAL A 128 -8.41 0.63 -1.93
CA VAL A 128 -7.24 0.14 -1.22
C VAL A 128 -5.98 0.78 -1.80
N VAL A 129 -5.87 0.84 -3.13
CA VAL A 129 -4.77 1.54 -3.84
C VAL A 129 -4.69 3.00 -3.41
N VAL A 130 -5.82 3.72 -3.37
CA VAL A 130 -5.86 5.13 -2.94
C VAL A 130 -5.30 5.29 -1.52
N ARG A 131 -5.64 4.39 -0.59
CA ARG A 131 -5.10 4.44 0.79
C ARG A 131 -3.61 4.17 0.84
N TYR A 132 -3.10 3.21 0.06
CA TYR A 132 -1.66 2.98 -0.07
C TYR A 132 -0.95 4.19 -0.66
N ARG A 133 -1.55 4.84 -1.66
CA ARG A 133 -1.03 6.06 -2.28
C ARG A 133 -0.90 7.21 -1.28
N TRP A 134 -1.87 7.37 -0.37
CA TRP A 134 -1.78 8.32 0.73
C TRP A 134 -0.68 7.97 1.73
N CYS A 135 -0.60 6.72 2.18
CA CYS A 135 0.47 6.28 3.09
C CYS A 135 1.86 6.52 2.48
N PHE A 136 2.01 6.23 1.19
CA PHE A 136 3.25 6.43 0.45
C PHE A 136 3.63 7.91 0.33
N ALA A 137 2.66 8.79 0.04
CA ALA A 137 2.87 10.24 -0.02
C ALA A 137 3.26 10.83 1.35
N GLU A 138 2.79 10.25 2.44
CA GLU A 138 3.20 10.59 3.82
C GLU A 138 4.60 10.04 4.18
N GLY A 139 5.24 9.29 3.29
CA GLY A 139 6.52 8.62 3.55
C GLY A 139 6.40 7.40 4.47
N ARG A 140 5.18 6.88 4.67
CA ARG A 140 4.92 5.68 5.48
C ARG A 140 4.90 4.44 4.59
N GLN A 141 5.70 3.44 4.97
CA GLN A 141 5.68 2.10 4.36
C GLN A 141 5.08 1.02 5.28
N ASN A 142 4.62 1.41 6.47
CA ASN A 142 3.92 0.51 7.39
C ASN A 142 2.46 0.95 7.44
N THR A 143 1.56 0.00 7.24
CA THR A 143 0.12 0.21 7.30
C THR A 143 -0.50 -0.56 8.45
N THR A 144 -1.64 -0.06 8.90
CA THR A 144 -2.47 -0.65 9.95
C THR A 144 -3.88 -0.85 9.42
N PRO A 145 -4.69 -1.71 10.03
CA PRO A 145 -6.09 -1.86 9.64
C PRO A 145 -6.86 -0.53 9.71
N GLN A 146 -6.48 0.40 10.58
CA GLN A 146 -7.16 1.69 10.72
C GLN A 146 -7.05 2.56 9.45
N ASP A 147 -5.94 2.46 8.71
CA ASP A 147 -5.75 3.17 7.43
C ASP A 147 -6.82 2.80 6.38
N PHE A 148 -7.45 1.63 6.53
CA PHE A 148 -8.45 1.07 5.61
C PHE A 148 -9.86 0.96 6.21
N ALA A 149 -10.12 1.60 7.36
CA ALA A 149 -11.42 1.50 8.03
C ALA A 149 -12.59 1.86 7.09
N ALA A 150 -12.47 2.99 6.37
CA ALA A 150 -13.49 3.43 5.42
C ALA A 150 -13.75 2.44 4.26
N PHE A 151 -12.72 1.72 3.81
CA PHE A 151 -12.89 0.69 2.79
C PHE A 151 -13.65 -0.53 3.34
N ARG A 152 -13.28 -0.97 4.55
CA ARG A 152 -13.97 -2.10 5.20
C ARG A 152 -15.42 -1.80 5.55
N ASP A 153 -15.70 -0.58 6.01
CA ASP A 153 -17.06 -0.14 6.30
C ASP A 153 -17.88 0.04 5.01
N GLY A 154 -17.22 0.40 3.90
CA GLY A 154 -17.82 0.54 2.56
C GLY A 154 -18.09 -0.78 1.83
N LEU A 155 -17.40 -1.88 2.16
CA LEU A 155 -17.67 -3.21 1.60
C LEU A 155 -19.09 -3.73 1.95
N GLU A 156 -19.72 -3.16 2.98
CA GLU A 156 -21.09 -3.48 3.39
C GLU A 156 -22.17 -2.62 2.69
N GLN A 157 -21.76 -1.57 1.96
CA GLN A 157 -22.69 -0.70 1.25
C GLN A 157 -22.64 -0.96 -0.26
N PRO A 158 -23.79 -1.12 -0.95
CA PRO A 158 -23.80 -1.28 -2.39
C PRO A 158 -23.14 -0.04 -3.04
N ASN A 159 -22.49 -0.23 -4.20
CA ASN A 159 -21.96 0.85 -5.05
C ASN A 159 -23.05 1.91 -5.33
N THR A 160 -23.21 2.86 -4.41
CA THR A 160 -24.03 4.04 -4.59
C THR A 160 -23.23 5.07 -5.36
N GLU A 161 -23.92 5.88 -6.14
CA GLU A 161 -23.34 7.02 -6.86
C GLU A 161 -22.57 7.95 -5.91
N GLU A 162 -22.98 8.02 -4.64
CA GLU A 162 -22.31 8.75 -3.57
C GLU A 162 -20.92 8.19 -3.21
N ALA A 163 -20.75 6.87 -3.16
CA ALA A 163 -19.46 6.25 -2.88
C ALA A 163 -18.47 6.48 -4.04
N GLU A 164 -18.96 6.43 -5.27
CA GLU A 164 -18.16 6.75 -6.46
C GLU A 164 -17.76 8.24 -6.49
N ASN A 165 -18.67 9.14 -6.15
CA ASN A 165 -18.38 10.57 -6.02
C ASN A 165 -17.35 10.86 -4.91
N ALA A 166 -17.46 10.20 -3.76
CA ALA A 166 -16.51 10.35 -2.67
C ALA A 166 -15.10 9.85 -3.06
N ARG A 167 -15.02 8.75 -3.82
CA ARG A 167 -13.75 8.24 -4.36
C ARG A 167 -13.10 9.22 -5.32
N ASN A 168 -13.86 9.71 -6.30
CA ASN A 168 -13.37 10.68 -7.27
C ASN A 168 -12.89 11.97 -6.57
N LEU A 169 -13.60 12.40 -5.52
CA LEU A 169 -13.18 13.52 -4.69
C LEU A 169 -11.85 13.25 -3.97
N MET A 170 -11.64 12.06 -3.39
CA MET A 170 -10.36 11.74 -2.74
C MET A 170 -9.18 11.69 -3.72
N GLU A 171 -9.42 11.21 -4.94
CA GLU A 171 -8.40 11.19 -6.00
C GLU A 171 -8.04 12.62 -6.44
N GLN A 172 -9.04 13.47 -6.68
CA GLN A 172 -8.82 14.89 -6.98
C GLN A 172 -8.12 15.64 -5.84
N LEU A 173 -8.49 15.35 -4.58
CA LEU A 173 -7.82 15.95 -3.42
C LEU A 173 -6.37 15.50 -3.32
N TYR A 174 -6.09 14.23 -3.63
CA TYR A 174 -4.71 13.74 -3.67
C TYR A 174 -3.91 14.48 -4.75
N GLU A 175 -4.44 14.60 -5.97
CA GLU A 175 -3.77 15.32 -7.07
C GLU A 175 -3.51 16.78 -6.70
N ALA A 176 -4.50 17.46 -6.13
CA ALA A 176 -4.36 18.84 -5.65
C ALA A 176 -3.27 18.95 -4.56
N CYS A 177 -3.26 18.03 -3.59
CA CYS A 177 -2.23 18.01 -2.54
C CYS A 177 -0.84 17.70 -3.09
N ALA A 178 -0.72 16.80 -4.07
CA ALA A 178 0.54 16.48 -4.74
C ALA A 178 1.09 17.69 -5.50
N GLU A 179 0.23 18.38 -6.26
CA GLU A 179 0.61 19.63 -6.94
C GLU A 179 1.04 20.73 -5.95
N GLU A 180 0.30 20.92 -4.86
CA GLU A 180 0.64 21.87 -3.82
C GLU A 180 1.96 21.50 -3.14
N ALA A 181 2.21 20.23 -2.86
CA ALA A 181 3.47 19.76 -2.31
C ALA A 181 4.64 20.08 -3.25
N VAL A 182 4.49 19.90 -4.57
CA VAL A 182 5.53 20.30 -5.55
C VAL A 182 5.74 21.82 -5.53
N LYS A 183 4.67 22.61 -5.49
CA LYS A 183 4.76 24.09 -5.39
C LYS A 183 5.48 24.51 -4.11
N LEU A 184 5.12 23.92 -2.97
CA LEU A 184 5.75 24.18 -1.69
C LEU A 184 7.22 23.78 -1.68
N LYS A 185 7.60 22.63 -2.26
CA LYS A 185 9.00 22.22 -2.43
C LYS A 185 9.80 23.22 -3.27
N LYS A 186 9.22 23.75 -4.36
CA LYS A 186 9.86 24.79 -5.20
C LYS A 186 10.04 26.12 -4.44
N ILE A 187 9.03 26.54 -3.69
CA ILE A 187 9.09 27.75 -2.85
C ILE A 187 10.15 27.58 -1.77
N ALA A 188 10.13 26.45 -1.06
CA ALA A 188 11.13 26.10 -0.05
C ALA A 188 12.54 26.09 -0.65
N HIS A 189 12.74 25.54 -1.85
CA HIS A 189 14.05 25.49 -2.51
C HIS A 189 14.58 26.89 -2.84
N ARG A 190 13.70 27.77 -3.35
CA ARG A 190 14.06 29.17 -3.58
C ARG A 190 14.42 29.87 -2.28
N GLN A 191 13.64 29.69 -1.23
CA GLN A 191 13.86 30.32 0.07
C GLN A 191 15.14 29.80 0.73
N TRP A 192 15.45 28.51 0.58
CA TRP A 192 16.69 27.93 1.07
C TRP A 192 17.91 28.54 0.37
N TRP A 193 17.88 28.72 -0.95
CA TRP A 193 18.97 29.38 -1.67
C TRP A 193 19.14 30.84 -1.26
N GLN A 194 18.04 31.54 -0.97
CA GLN A 194 18.10 32.89 -0.41
C GLN A 194 18.77 32.90 0.98
N LEU A 195 18.32 32.02 1.89
CA LEU A 195 18.90 31.88 3.22
C LEU A 195 20.38 31.46 3.18
N HIS A 196 20.77 30.61 2.23
CA HIS A 196 22.17 30.21 2.02
C HIS A 196 23.02 31.44 1.66
N TYR A 197 22.55 32.24 0.69
CA TYR A 197 23.25 33.46 0.28
C TYR A 197 23.33 34.48 1.41
N GLU A 198 22.24 34.67 2.17
CA GLU A 198 22.19 35.54 3.34
C GLU A 198 23.15 35.05 4.46
N ALA A 199 23.22 33.74 4.70
CA ALA A 199 24.11 33.15 5.69
C ALA A 199 25.60 33.30 5.29
N ASP A 200 25.91 33.23 4.00
CA ASP A 200 27.28 33.45 3.50
C ASP A 200 27.70 34.91 3.56
N ALA A 201 26.78 35.84 3.28
CA ALA A 201 27.02 37.27 3.42
C ALA A 201 27.00 37.76 4.88
N CYS A 202 26.47 36.98 5.83
CA CYS A 202 26.35 37.37 7.23
C CYS A 202 27.66 37.17 8.02
N ALA A 203 28.17 38.26 8.60
CA ALA A 203 29.34 38.25 9.48
C ALA A 203 29.02 37.85 10.93
N ASP A 204 27.77 38.02 11.39
CA ASP A 204 27.37 37.66 12.75
C ASP A 204 27.09 36.15 12.88
N ARG A 205 27.88 35.49 13.72
CA ARG A 205 27.80 34.05 13.97
C ARG A 205 26.46 33.62 14.56
N ARG A 206 25.80 34.45 15.38
CA ARG A 206 24.48 34.10 15.97
C ARG A 206 23.39 34.12 14.91
N HIS A 207 23.37 35.16 14.09
CA HIS A 207 22.41 35.28 13.00
C HIS A 207 22.64 34.20 11.93
N LYS A 208 23.90 33.92 11.58
CA LYS A 208 24.26 32.82 10.67
C LYS A 208 23.78 31.46 11.15
N ASN A 209 23.88 31.18 12.46
CA ASN A 209 23.36 29.94 13.03
C ASN A 209 21.83 29.87 12.98
N ALA A 210 21.12 30.99 13.17
CA ALA A 210 19.67 31.04 13.05
C ALA A 210 19.21 30.78 11.60
N LEU A 211 19.88 31.37 10.61
CA LEU A 211 19.62 31.13 9.19
C LEU A 211 19.87 29.66 8.82
N ARG A 212 20.96 29.06 9.30
CA ARG A 212 21.23 27.62 9.12
C ARG A 212 20.14 26.73 9.73
N GLN A 213 19.59 27.10 10.88
CA GLN A 213 18.49 26.35 11.48
C GLN A 213 17.22 26.43 10.63
N GLN A 214 16.94 27.59 10.03
CA GLN A 214 15.83 27.74 9.09
C GLN A 214 16.05 26.92 7.80
N MET A 215 17.29 26.86 7.30
CA MET A 215 17.66 26.01 6.17
C MET A 215 17.42 24.52 6.46
N ILE A 216 17.83 24.03 7.63
CA ILE A 216 17.58 22.64 8.06
C ILE A 216 16.07 22.36 8.12
N ASN A 217 15.27 23.30 8.62
CA ASN A 217 13.82 23.13 8.67
C ASN A 217 13.19 23.06 7.27
N LEU A 218 13.74 23.79 6.30
CA LEU A 218 13.30 23.71 4.90
C LEU A 218 13.77 22.41 4.23
N GLU A 219 14.95 21.90 4.58
CA GLU A 219 15.47 20.61 4.10
C GLU A 219 14.58 19.44 4.50
N LEU A 220 13.93 19.51 5.68
CA LEU A 220 12.96 18.50 6.10
C LEU A 220 11.79 18.35 5.12
N LEU A 221 11.43 19.39 4.36
CA LEU A 221 10.34 19.34 3.36
C LEU A 221 10.72 18.54 2.11
N TRP A 222 12.00 18.28 1.87
CA TRP A 222 12.47 17.46 0.75
C TRP A 222 12.63 15.98 1.10
N GLY A 223 12.45 15.62 2.37
CA GLY A 223 12.77 14.27 2.86
C GLY A 223 14.26 14.14 3.19
N LYS A 224 14.63 13.10 3.94
CA LYS A 224 16.05 12.83 4.23
C LYS A 224 16.75 12.49 2.93
N SER A 225 17.69 13.34 2.49
CA SER A 225 18.70 12.94 1.52
C SER A 225 19.48 11.76 2.13
N THR A 226 19.27 10.56 1.61
CA THR A 226 20.07 9.38 1.91
C THR A 226 21.41 9.49 1.19
N ALA A 227 22.19 10.51 1.55
CA ALA A 227 23.62 10.53 1.35
C ALA A 227 24.28 10.24 2.71
N GLN A 228 24.31 8.96 3.06
CA GLN A 228 25.27 8.38 4.01
C GLN A 228 25.89 7.13 3.40
#